data_AF-A0A1Q7WL13-F1
#
_entry.id   AF-A0A1Q7WL13-F1
#
_cell.length_a   1.000
_cell.length_b   1.000
_cell.length_c   1.000
_cell.angle_alpha   90.00
_cell.angle_beta   90.00
_cell.angle_gamma   90.00
#
_symmetry.space_group_name_H-M   'P 1'
#
loop_
_entity.id
_entity.type
_entity.pdbx_description
1 polymer ?
#
loop_
_entity_poly.entity_id
_entity_poly.type
_entity_poly.pdbx_seq_one_letter_code
_entity_poly.pdbx_strand_id
1 'polypeptide(L)'
;MACALFFAGIAMSTPTRADGRIENLTADEARGKIIYTTGRGAAGRLLYFRLLTAGERALPASGIFCANCHGADGKGGREGNIVMADITDGTLTRPLPASPPWNKARAAYTDALLARAITQGLDSSGQQLDSSMPRWVLSESELQDLLKYLKRLGSR
;
A
#
# COMPACT_ATOMS: atom_id res chain seq x y z
N MET A 1 -33.94 -50.67 17.09
CA MET A 1 -33.92 -49.21 17.33
C MET A 1 -32.46 -48.78 17.41
N ALA A 2 -31.86 -48.33 16.30
CA ALA A 2 -30.49 -47.86 16.25
C ALA A 2 -30.49 -46.53 15.49
N CYS A 3 -30.18 -45.44 16.20
CA CYS A 3 -30.18 -44.08 15.68
C CYS A 3 -28.73 -43.73 15.36
N ALA A 4 -28.39 -43.63 14.06
CA ALA A 4 -27.08 -43.19 13.61
C ALA A 4 -27.05 -41.66 13.57
N LEU A 5 -26.19 -41.06 14.40
CA LEU A 5 -25.91 -39.63 14.38
C LEU A 5 -24.87 -39.33 13.30
N PHE A 6 -25.28 -38.62 12.25
CA PHE A 6 -24.38 -38.07 11.24
C PHE A 6 -23.75 -36.77 11.76
N PHE A 7 -22.42 -36.76 11.92
CA PHE A 7 -21.64 -35.53 12.09
C PHE A 7 -21.48 -34.85 10.73
N ALA A 8 -22.16 -33.72 10.52
CA ALA A 8 -21.92 -32.84 9.38
C ALA A 8 -20.72 -31.93 9.70
N GLY A 9 -19.57 -32.23 9.10
CA GLY A 9 -18.39 -31.36 9.15
C GLY A 9 -18.61 -30.08 8.34
N ILE A 10 -18.43 -28.92 8.97
CA ILE A 10 -18.47 -27.62 8.31
C ILE A 10 -17.11 -27.39 7.65
N ALA A 11 -17.05 -27.49 6.33
CA ALA A 11 -15.86 -27.16 5.55
C ALA A 11 -15.64 -25.63 5.55
N MET A 12 -14.47 -25.19 6.04
CA MET A 12 -14.05 -23.79 5.93
C MET A 12 -13.60 -23.49 4.50
N SER A 13 -14.44 -22.83 3.72
CA SER A 13 -14.09 -22.39 2.36
C SER A 13 -13.24 -21.13 2.42
N THR A 14 -11.98 -21.21 2.01
CA THR A 14 -11.12 -20.04 1.76
C THR A 14 -11.67 -19.23 0.58
N PRO A 15 -11.84 -17.90 0.69
CA PRO A 15 -12.33 -17.10 -0.42
C PRO A 15 -11.23 -16.95 -1.49
N THR A 16 -11.36 -17.69 -2.58
CA THR A 16 -10.58 -17.51 -3.82
C THR A 16 -10.96 -16.19 -4.48
N ARG A 17 -9.99 -15.29 -4.69
CA ARG A 17 -10.12 -14.14 -5.60
C ARG A 17 -9.92 -14.61 -7.05
N ALA A 18 -10.57 -13.90 -7.98
CA ALA A 18 -10.78 -14.28 -9.38
C ALA A 18 -9.53 -14.31 -10.29
N ASP A 19 -8.32 -14.15 -9.77
CA ASP A 19 -7.08 -14.30 -10.53
C ASP A 19 -6.35 -15.64 -10.31
N GLY A 20 -6.89 -16.51 -9.43
CA GLY A 20 -6.47 -17.91 -9.33
C GLY A 20 -5.03 -18.16 -8.89
N ARG A 21 -4.29 -17.13 -8.43
CA ARG A 21 -2.95 -17.29 -7.87
C ARG A 21 -3.01 -17.06 -6.36
N ILE A 22 -2.76 -18.12 -5.59
CA ILE A 22 -2.40 -17.95 -4.19
C ILE A 22 -1.10 -17.16 -4.17
N GLU A 23 -1.17 -15.90 -3.79
CA GLU A 23 0.03 -15.14 -3.51
C GLU A 23 0.71 -15.80 -2.31
N ASN A 24 1.84 -16.44 -2.57
CA ASN A 24 2.72 -16.94 -1.51
C ASN A 24 3.35 -15.73 -0.81
N LEU A 25 2.58 -15.11 0.08
CA LEU A 25 3.03 -14.04 0.98
C LEU A 25 3.36 -14.65 2.34
N THR A 26 4.46 -14.19 2.92
CA THR A 26 4.69 -14.32 4.37
C THR A 26 3.57 -13.63 5.14
N ALA A 27 3.43 -13.95 6.43
CA ALA A 27 2.40 -13.33 7.28
C ALA A 27 2.53 -11.79 7.32
N ASP A 28 3.75 -11.29 7.27
CA ASP A 28 4.05 -9.84 7.33
C ASP A 28 3.66 -9.15 6.02
N GLU A 29 4.02 -9.75 4.88
CA GLU A 29 3.61 -9.24 3.56
C GLU A 29 2.09 -9.30 3.38
N ALA A 30 1.42 -10.33 3.91
CA ALA A 30 -0.04 -10.42 3.90
C ALA A 30 -0.69 -9.29 4.70
N ARG A 31 -0.13 -8.91 5.87
CA ARG A 31 -0.59 -7.74 6.63
C ARG A 31 -0.30 -6.43 5.89
N GLY A 32 0.86 -6.31 5.27
CA GLY A 32 1.19 -5.17 4.40
C GLY A 32 0.22 -5.02 3.23
N LYS A 33 -0.20 -6.13 2.62
CA LYS A 33 -1.22 -6.14 1.56
C LYS A 33 -2.57 -5.59 2.04
N ILE A 34 -2.98 -5.96 3.25
CA ILE A 34 -4.22 -5.46 3.85
C ILE A 34 -4.15 -3.95 4.01
N ILE A 35 -3.04 -3.43 4.53
CA ILE A 35 -2.80 -1.98 4.65
C ILE A 35 -2.89 -1.32 3.27
N TYR A 36 -2.15 -1.84 2.29
CA TYR A 36 -2.07 -1.30 0.92
C TYR A 36 -3.43 -1.23 0.22
N THR A 37 -4.23 -2.28 0.33
CA THR A 37 -5.48 -2.46 -0.43
C THR A 37 -6.73 -2.01 0.30
N THR A 38 -6.65 -1.73 1.61
CA THR A 38 -7.85 -1.42 2.40
C THR A 38 -7.69 -0.26 3.37
N GLY A 39 -6.47 0.21 3.65
CA GLY A 39 -6.24 1.26 4.64
C GLY A 39 -6.55 0.80 6.08
N ARG A 40 -6.48 -0.51 6.35
CA ARG A 40 -6.74 -1.08 7.67
C ARG A 40 -5.49 -1.71 8.27
N GLY A 41 -5.32 -1.51 9.57
CA GLY A 41 -4.29 -2.16 10.39
C GLY A 41 -4.82 -3.41 11.08
N ALA A 42 -4.14 -3.81 12.16
CA ALA A 42 -4.52 -4.98 12.95
C ALA A 42 -5.97 -4.90 13.46
N ALA A 43 -6.62 -6.07 13.57
CA ALA A 43 -8.02 -6.21 13.98
C ALA A 43 -9.03 -5.38 13.15
N GLY A 44 -8.67 -4.97 11.93
CA GLY A 44 -9.55 -4.22 11.03
C GLY A 44 -9.69 -2.73 11.38
N ARG A 45 -8.89 -2.21 12.31
CA ARG A 45 -8.89 -0.79 12.69
C ARG A 45 -8.56 0.08 11.48
N LEU A 46 -9.33 1.16 11.29
CA LEU A 46 -9.01 2.18 10.30
C LEU A 46 -7.67 2.85 10.64
N LEU A 47 -6.81 2.92 9.63
CA LEU A 47 -5.62 3.75 9.70
C LEU A 47 -6.00 5.22 9.53
N TYR A 48 -5.04 6.09 9.80
CA TYR A 48 -5.22 7.52 9.64
C TYR A 48 -4.13 8.09 8.75
N PHE A 49 -4.44 9.18 8.07
CA PHE A 49 -3.46 9.93 7.28
C PHE A 49 -3.73 11.43 7.39
N ARG A 50 -2.75 12.24 7.00
CA ARG A 50 -2.91 13.69 6.79
C ARG A 50 -2.81 14.00 5.30
N LEU A 51 -3.62 14.94 4.83
CA LEU A 51 -3.53 15.51 3.49
C LEU A 51 -3.19 16.99 3.63
N LEU A 52 -2.15 17.46 2.95
CA LEU A 52 -1.80 18.89 3.00
C LEU A 52 -2.94 19.77 2.48
N THR A 53 -3.73 19.26 1.53
CA THR A 53 -4.93 19.94 1.02
C THR A 53 -6.07 20.05 2.04
N ALA A 54 -6.07 19.23 3.10
CA ALA A 54 -7.09 19.19 4.15
C ALA A 54 -6.58 19.70 5.51
N GLY A 55 -5.39 20.32 5.54
CA GLY A 55 -4.75 20.84 6.76
C GLY A 55 -4.04 19.77 7.60
N GLU A 56 -3.82 20.06 8.89
CA GLU A 56 -3.00 19.22 9.78
C GLU A 56 -3.76 18.06 10.43
N ARG A 57 -5.10 18.05 10.33
CA ARG A 57 -5.94 17.05 10.99
C ARG A 57 -5.78 15.68 10.33
N ALA A 58 -5.56 14.66 11.16
CA ALA A 58 -5.59 13.28 10.70
C ALA A 58 -7.03 12.86 10.35
N LEU A 59 -7.19 12.23 9.18
CA LEU A 59 -8.44 11.71 8.66
C LEU A 59 -8.42 10.18 8.70
N PRO A 60 -9.55 9.52 9.01
CA PRO A 60 -9.62 8.07 8.93
C PRO A 60 -9.53 7.61 7.47
N ALA A 61 -8.91 6.45 7.25
CA ALA A 61 -8.74 5.80 5.95
C ALA A 61 -10.04 5.15 5.43
N SER A 62 -11.11 5.93 5.40
CA SER A 62 -12.42 5.52 4.89
C SER A 62 -12.53 5.89 3.41
N GLY A 63 -12.24 4.93 2.53
CA GLY A 63 -12.34 5.12 1.07
C GLY A 63 -11.08 5.68 0.40
N ILE A 64 -10.01 5.94 1.16
CA ILE A 64 -8.69 6.32 0.64
C ILE A 64 -7.66 5.32 1.18
N PHE A 65 -6.94 4.68 0.26
CA PHE A 65 -5.85 3.75 0.54
C PHE A 65 -4.89 3.69 -0.65
N CYS A 66 -3.69 3.12 -0.45
CA CYS A 66 -2.59 3.17 -1.42
C CYS A 66 -3.01 2.71 -2.82
N ALA A 67 -3.71 1.57 -2.90
CA ALA A 67 -4.13 0.98 -4.17
C ALA A 67 -5.17 1.81 -4.95
N ASN A 68 -5.91 2.73 -4.31
CA ASN A 68 -6.84 3.61 -5.02
C ASN A 68 -6.12 4.60 -5.95
N CYS A 69 -4.91 5.01 -5.58
CA CYS A 69 -4.12 5.96 -6.34
C CYS A 69 -3.03 5.25 -7.16
N HIS A 70 -2.32 4.30 -6.54
CA HIS A 70 -1.19 3.61 -7.16
C HIS A 70 -1.56 2.33 -7.93
N GLY A 71 -2.85 1.94 -7.90
CA GLY A 71 -3.33 0.72 -8.52
C GLY A 71 -3.03 -0.54 -7.70
N ALA A 72 -3.73 -1.64 -7.98
CA ALA A 72 -3.49 -2.91 -7.30
C ALA A 72 -2.10 -3.52 -7.63
N ASP A 73 -1.54 -3.18 -8.78
CA ASP A 73 -0.24 -3.63 -9.26
C ASP A 73 0.91 -2.63 -8.97
N GLY A 74 0.58 -1.46 -8.42
CA GLY A 74 1.56 -0.43 -8.06
C GLY A 74 2.05 0.43 -9.22
N LYS A 75 1.50 0.28 -10.44
CA LYS A 75 2.00 1.00 -11.62
C LYS A 75 1.61 2.48 -11.67
N GLY A 76 0.80 2.94 -10.72
CA GLY A 76 0.34 4.31 -10.71
C GLY A 76 -0.71 4.58 -11.79
N GLY A 77 -0.87 5.85 -12.13
CA GLY A 77 -1.88 6.29 -13.07
C GLY A 77 -1.98 7.80 -13.13
N ARG A 78 -3.04 8.29 -13.76
CA ARG A 78 -3.29 9.72 -13.89
C ARG A 78 -4.78 10.00 -13.74
N GLU A 79 -5.10 10.99 -12.92
CA GLU A 79 -6.45 11.51 -12.71
C GLU A 79 -6.42 13.03 -12.90
N GLY A 80 -6.92 13.49 -14.05
CA GLY A 80 -6.79 14.89 -14.45
C GLY A 80 -5.31 15.34 -14.48
N ASN A 81 -4.97 16.30 -13.62
CA ASN A 81 -3.60 16.83 -13.49
C ASN A 81 -2.77 16.12 -12.40
N ILE A 82 -3.35 15.16 -11.68
CA ILE A 82 -2.65 14.41 -10.63
C ILE A 82 -2.00 13.19 -11.27
N VAL A 83 -0.69 13.05 -11.07
CA VAL A 83 0.09 11.88 -11.50
C VAL A 83 0.41 11.02 -10.29
N MET A 84 -0.15 9.82 -10.25
CA MET A 84 0.17 8.82 -9.24
C MET A 84 1.36 8.01 -9.74
N ALA A 85 2.46 8.03 -8.99
CA ALA A 85 3.70 7.41 -9.41
C ALA A 85 3.60 5.88 -9.52
N ASP A 86 4.37 5.30 -10.43
CA ASP A 86 4.75 3.89 -10.39
C ASP A 86 5.63 3.65 -9.15
N ILE A 87 5.11 2.83 -8.24
CA ILE A 87 5.72 2.46 -6.96
C ILE A 87 6.12 0.98 -6.92
N THR A 88 6.21 0.32 -8.07
CA THR A 88 6.78 -1.03 -8.15
C THR A 88 8.23 -1.03 -7.65
N ASP A 89 8.65 -2.15 -7.06
CA ASP A 89 9.98 -2.26 -6.45
C ASP A 89 11.10 -1.94 -7.44
N GLY A 90 11.00 -2.46 -8.67
CA GLY A 90 11.96 -2.20 -9.74
C GLY A 90 12.08 -0.71 -10.12
N THR A 91 11.00 0.06 -9.99
CA THR A 91 11.00 1.51 -10.24
C THR A 91 11.53 2.30 -9.04
N LEU A 92 11.18 1.92 -7.82
CA LEU A 92 11.60 2.64 -6.61
C LEU A 92 13.08 2.42 -6.27
N THR A 93 13.60 1.22 -6.48
CA THR A 93 15.00 0.85 -6.17
C THR A 93 16.01 1.40 -7.18
N ARG A 94 15.55 2.12 -8.20
CA ARG A 94 16.39 2.77 -9.21
C ARG A 94 16.26 4.29 -9.15
N PRO A 95 17.33 5.04 -9.48
CA PRO A 95 17.22 6.47 -9.74
C PRO A 95 16.27 6.72 -10.91
N LEU A 96 15.49 7.81 -10.82
CA LEU A 96 14.58 8.24 -11.87
C LEU A 96 15.04 9.62 -12.37
N PRO A 97 15.37 9.78 -13.66
CA PRO A 97 15.69 11.09 -14.23
C PRO A 97 14.45 11.99 -14.25
N ALA A 98 14.66 13.31 -14.25
CA ALA A 98 13.58 14.27 -14.39
C ALA A 98 12.91 14.12 -15.78
N SER A 99 11.59 14.20 -15.82
CA SER A 99 10.80 14.43 -17.04
C SER A 99 9.78 15.52 -16.76
N PRO A 100 10.20 16.80 -16.78
CA PRO A 100 9.30 17.92 -16.53
C PRO A 100 8.17 17.99 -17.57
N PRO A 101 6.97 18.45 -17.19
CA PRO A 101 6.60 18.93 -15.86
C PRO A 101 6.22 17.83 -14.86
N TRP A 102 6.25 16.56 -15.26
CA TRP A 102 5.57 15.46 -14.56
C TRP A 102 6.32 14.89 -13.37
N ASN A 103 7.64 14.72 -13.49
CA ASN A 103 8.45 14.21 -12.39
C ASN A 103 9.77 14.96 -12.28
N LYS A 104 10.13 15.24 -11.04
CA LYS A 104 11.48 15.68 -10.68
C LYS A 104 12.42 14.49 -10.69
N ALA A 105 13.71 14.76 -10.86
CA ALA A 105 14.73 13.74 -10.68
C ALA A 105 14.73 13.29 -9.21
N ARG A 106 14.90 11.99 -8.98
CA ARG A 106 15.07 11.43 -7.64
C ARG A 106 16.10 10.30 -7.62
N ALA A 107 16.80 10.16 -6.50
CA ALA A 107 17.63 9.00 -6.21
C ALA A 107 16.78 7.71 -6.05
N ALA A 108 17.46 6.55 -6.00
CA ALA A 108 16.84 5.31 -5.60
C ALA A 108 16.32 5.39 -4.15
N TYR A 109 15.21 4.72 -3.88
CA TYR A 109 14.70 4.56 -2.53
C TYR A 109 15.43 3.43 -1.80
N THR A 110 15.73 3.68 -0.52
CA THR A 110 15.95 2.65 0.49
C THR A 110 14.67 2.49 1.31
N ASP A 111 14.58 1.45 2.13
CA ASP A 111 13.46 1.25 3.05
C ASP A 111 13.21 2.48 3.94
N ALA A 112 14.28 3.08 4.48
CA ALA A 112 14.19 4.28 5.31
C ALA A 112 13.68 5.51 4.53
N LEU A 113 14.10 5.67 3.28
CA LEU A 113 13.63 6.77 2.43
C LEU A 113 12.18 6.56 2.00
N LEU A 114 11.76 5.31 1.76
CA LEU A 114 10.38 4.98 1.41
C LEU A 114 9.45 5.16 2.61
N ALA A 115 9.90 4.74 3.80
CA ALA A 115 9.23 5.05 5.07
C ALA A 115 9.00 6.55 5.24
N ARG A 116 10.03 7.36 4.96
CA ARG A 116 9.95 8.82 5.00
C ARG A 116 8.94 9.38 3.99
N ALA A 117 8.93 8.87 2.77
CA ALA A 117 7.95 9.26 1.75
C ALA A 117 6.51 8.99 2.20
N ILE A 118 6.25 7.82 2.77
CA ILE A 118 4.91 7.40 3.22
C ILE A 118 4.42 8.24 4.41
N THR A 119 5.30 8.52 5.37
CA THR A 119 4.91 9.14 6.65
C THR A 119 5.04 10.67 6.67
N GLN A 120 5.97 11.21 5.89
CA GLN A 120 6.30 12.65 5.88
C GLN A 120 6.03 13.30 4.51
N GLY A 121 5.85 12.53 3.45
CA GLY A 121 5.63 13.07 2.11
C GLY A 121 6.90 13.69 1.51
N LEU A 122 8.07 13.14 1.84
CA LEU A 122 9.37 13.55 1.29
C LEU A 122 9.97 12.41 0.48
N ASP A 123 10.31 12.67 -0.78
CA ASP A 123 10.90 11.67 -1.66
C ASP A 123 12.33 11.26 -1.23
N SER A 124 12.94 10.34 -1.99
CA SER A 124 14.31 9.86 -1.74
C SER A 124 15.36 10.96 -1.78
N SER A 125 15.08 12.10 -2.43
CA SER A 125 15.96 13.26 -2.56
C SER A 125 15.55 14.43 -1.66
N GLY A 126 14.57 14.22 -0.78
CA GLY A 126 14.08 15.22 0.17
C GLY A 126 13.11 16.25 -0.41
N GLN A 127 12.63 16.05 -1.64
CA GLN A 127 11.63 16.91 -2.25
C GLN A 127 10.23 16.56 -1.73
N GLN A 128 9.37 17.56 -1.59
CA GLN A 128 7.97 17.33 -1.22
C GLN A 128 7.25 16.56 -2.33
N LEU A 129 6.55 15.51 -1.92
CA LEU A 129 5.57 14.81 -2.75
C LEU A 129 4.33 15.68 -2.96
N ASP A 130 3.53 15.33 -3.96
CA ASP A 130 2.31 16.06 -4.27
C ASP A 130 1.42 16.25 -3.04
N SER A 131 0.75 17.39 -2.95
CA SER A 131 -0.15 17.73 -1.83
C SER A 131 -1.27 16.70 -1.65
N SER A 132 -1.69 16.04 -2.73
CA SER A 132 -2.71 14.98 -2.76
C SER A 132 -2.23 13.63 -2.21
N MET A 133 -0.92 13.39 -2.11
CA MET A 133 -0.42 12.13 -1.59
C MET A 133 -0.62 12.08 -0.06
N PRO A 134 -1.33 11.08 0.50
CA PRO A 134 -1.55 11.02 1.94
C PRO A 134 -0.27 10.75 2.74
N ARG A 135 -0.13 11.43 3.89
CA ARG A 135 0.95 11.21 4.86
C ARG A 135 0.42 10.32 5.97
N TRP A 136 0.79 9.05 5.95
CA TRP A 136 0.18 8.02 6.79
C TRP A 136 0.68 8.04 8.23
N VAL A 137 -0.24 7.82 9.16
CA VAL A 137 0.03 7.62 10.59
C VAL A 137 -0.02 6.13 10.86
N LEU A 138 1.16 5.51 10.92
CA LEU A 138 1.34 4.07 11.10
C LEU A 138 2.18 3.81 12.34
N SER A 139 1.94 2.68 13.02
CA SER A 139 2.93 2.14 13.94
C SER A 139 4.17 1.66 13.17
N GLU A 140 5.28 1.47 13.89
CA GLU A 140 6.50 0.92 13.28
C GLU A 140 6.23 -0.44 12.64
N SER A 141 5.49 -1.33 13.32
CA SER A 141 5.16 -2.65 12.78
C SER A 141 4.31 -2.59 11.52
N GLU A 142 3.31 -1.68 11.47
CA GLU A 142 2.45 -1.48 10.31
C GLU A 142 3.25 -0.97 9.11
N LEU A 143 4.18 -0.04 9.35
CA LEU A 143 5.06 0.48 8.32
C LEU A 143 6.01 -0.61 7.79
N GLN A 144 6.62 -1.42 8.66
CA GLN A 144 7.49 -2.51 8.23
C GLN A 144 6.74 -3.59 7.42
N ASP A 145 5.52 -3.96 7.85
CA ASP A 145 4.68 -4.89 7.10
C ASP A 145 4.33 -4.32 5.71
N LEU A 146 3.97 -3.03 5.63
CA LEU A 146 3.70 -2.34 4.37
C LEU A 146 4.93 -2.33 3.45
N LEU A 147 6.11 -1.96 3.96
CA LEU A 147 7.34 -1.93 3.16
C LEU A 147 7.69 -3.31 2.59
N LYS A 148 7.51 -4.39 3.37
CA LYS A 148 7.71 -5.76 2.87
C LYS A 148 6.77 -6.08 1.71
N TYR A 149 5.51 -5.68 1.80
CA TYR A 149 4.56 -5.89 0.70
C TYR A 149 4.89 -5.06 -0.54
N LEU A 150 5.33 -3.81 -0.39
CA LEU A 150 5.69 -2.95 -1.53
C LEU A 150 6.81 -3.57 -2.40
N LYS A 151 7.74 -4.32 -1.80
CA LYS A 151 8.79 -5.07 -2.53
C LYS A 151 8.24 -6.18 -3.44
N ARG A 152 6.96 -6.54 -3.29
CA ARG A 152 6.27 -7.53 -4.13
C ARG A 152 5.50 -6.90 -5.30
N LEU A 153 5.38 -5.57 -5.34
CA LEU A 153 4.71 -4.87 -6.44
C LEU A 153 5.58 -4.91 -7.70
N GLY A 154 4.97 -5.28 -8.83
CA GLY A 154 5.66 -5.42 -10.12
C GLY A 154 6.55 -6.66 -10.26
N SER A 155 6.65 -7.52 -9.24
CA SER A 155 7.44 -8.76 -9.30
C SER A 155 6.67 -9.94 -9.94
N ARG A 156 5.73 -9.67 -10.86
CA ARG A 156 4.87 -10.67 -11.52
C ARG A 156 4.79 -10.45 -13.01
#